data_AF-A0A317F1W3-F1
#
_entry.id   AF-A0A317F1W3-F1
#
_cell.length_a   1.000
_cell.length_b   1.000
_cell.length_c   1.000
_cell.angle_alpha   90.00
_cell.angle_beta   90.00
_cell.angle_gamma   90.00
#
_symmetry.space_group_name_H-M   'P 1'
#
loop_
_entity.id
_entity.type
_entity.pdbx_description
1 polymer ?
#
loop_
_entity_poly.entity_id
_entity_poly.type
_entity_poly.pdbx_seq_one_letter_code
_entity_poly.pdbx_strand_id
1 'polypeptide(L)'
;MDRFRPNFVFTGGEPHLEDQFNSFSLGEIAFTAVKPCARCVLITIDQQTGIKGQEPLRTLAKYRTFNKKILFGQNLIHSGSGIISVGDELKIQHWK
;
A
#
# COMPACT_ATOMS: atom_id res chain seq x y z
N MET A 1 -8.74 -3.42 -5.63
CA MET A 1 -7.36 -3.06 -5.25
C MET A 1 -6.32 -3.56 -6.26
N ASP A 2 -6.70 -4.45 -7.16
CA ASP A 2 -5.81 -5.29 -7.95
C ASP A 2 -4.90 -4.52 -8.90
N ARG A 3 -5.37 -3.40 -9.45
CA ARG A 3 -4.58 -2.47 -10.28
C ARG A 3 -3.38 -1.88 -9.53
N PHE A 4 -3.44 -1.80 -8.19
CA PHE A 4 -2.35 -1.32 -7.36
C PHE A 4 -1.31 -2.40 -7.02
N ARG A 5 -1.62 -3.67 -7.31
CA ARG A 5 -0.74 -4.82 -7.07
C ARG A 5 -0.15 -4.87 -5.64
N PRO A 6 -0.96 -4.66 -4.58
CA PRO A 6 -0.46 -4.79 -3.21
C PRO A 6 -0.23 -6.27 -2.86
N ASN A 7 0.65 -6.53 -1.89
CA ASN A 7 0.71 -7.84 -1.24
C ASN A 7 -0.26 -7.93 -0.07
N PHE A 8 -0.42 -6.84 0.70
CA PHE A 8 -1.34 -6.74 1.82
C PHE A 8 -2.38 -5.66 1.59
N VAL A 9 -3.62 -6.00 1.92
CA VAL A 9 -4.75 -5.08 2.00
C VAL A 9 -5.36 -5.30 3.37
N PHE A 10 -5.54 -4.22 4.12
CA PHE A 10 -6.14 -4.24 5.45
C PHE A 10 -7.43 -3.42 5.45
N THR A 11 -8.26 -3.66 6.44
CA THR A 11 -9.51 -2.93 6.69
C THR A 11 -9.44 -2.21 8.03
N GLY A 12 -10.22 -1.14 8.18
CA GLY A 12 -10.22 -0.30 9.38
C GLY A 12 -9.27 0.88 9.28
N GLY A 13 -9.48 1.86 10.16
CA GLY A 13 -8.75 3.12 10.13
C GLY A 13 -9.25 4.11 9.06
N GLU A 14 -8.61 5.28 9.04
CA GLU A 14 -8.91 6.33 8.08
C GLU A 14 -8.22 6.09 6.72
N PRO A 15 -8.71 6.69 5.62
CA PRO A 15 -8.02 6.64 4.34
C PRO A 15 -6.56 7.08 4.47
N HIS A 16 -5.65 6.29 3.90
CA HIS A 16 -4.20 6.55 3.91
C HIS A 16 -3.53 6.43 5.29
N LEU A 17 -4.17 5.80 6.28
CA LEU A 17 -3.59 5.55 7.60
C LEU A 17 -2.22 4.85 7.52
N GLU A 18 -1.99 4.03 6.49
CA GLU A 18 -0.72 3.35 6.27
C GLU A 18 0.48 4.30 6.16
N ASP A 19 0.26 5.55 5.76
CA ASP A 19 1.32 6.55 5.65
C ASP A 19 1.98 6.83 7.00
N GLN A 20 1.24 6.65 8.10
CA GLN A 20 1.67 6.89 9.47
C GLN A 20 2.31 5.66 10.14
N PHE A 21 2.30 4.49 9.49
CA PHE A 21 2.92 3.30 10.09
C PHE A 21 4.44 3.45 10.11
N ASN A 22 5.06 3.21 11.26
CA ASN A 22 6.50 2.99 11.35
C ASN A 22 6.79 1.47 11.35
N SER A 23 6.17 0.74 12.28
CA SER A 23 6.28 -0.72 12.37
C SER A 23 5.00 -1.35 12.90
N PHE A 24 4.73 -2.58 12.47
CA PHE A 24 3.57 -3.36 12.86
C PHE A 24 3.87 -4.87 12.80
N SER A 25 3.02 -5.69 13.39
CA SER A 25 3.08 -7.14 13.27
C SER A 25 1.82 -7.71 12.64
N LEU A 26 1.99 -8.79 11.88
CA LEU A 26 0.92 -9.68 11.41
C LEU A 26 1.31 -11.11 11.83
N GLY A 27 0.50 -11.71 12.70
CA GLY A 27 0.87 -12.98 13.34
C GLY A 27 2.18 -12.83 14.13
N GLU A 28 3.15 -13.69 13.84
CA GLU A 28 4.48 -13.70 14.47
C GLU A 28 5.53 -12.88 13.70
N ILE A 29 5.18 -12.29 12.56
CA ILE A 29 6.11 -11.58 11.69
C ILE A 29 6.03 -10.08 11.93
N ALA A 30 7.17 -9.44 12.15
CA ALA A 30 7.29 -7.99 12.25
C ALA A 30 7.58 -7.35 10.88
N PHE A 31 6.94 -6.21 10.62
CA PHE A 31 7.09 -5.43 9.41
C PHE A 31 7.45 -3.98 9.73
N THR A 32 8.35 -3.41 8.92
CA THR A 32 8.74 -2.00 8.99
C THR A 32 8.33 -1.31 7.70
N ALA A 33 7.64 -0.18 7.82
CA ALA A 33 7.28 0.66 6.69
C ALA A 33 8.45 1.56 6.30
N VAL A 34 9.06 1.27 5.15
CA VAL A 34 10.31 1.91 4.73
C VAL A 34 10.06 3.20 3.98
N LYS A 35 9.10 3.19 3.05
CA LYS A 35 8.78 4.37 2.23
C LYS A 35 7.41 4.26 1.54
N PRO A 36 6.76 5.40 1.26
CA PRO A 36 5.60 5.43 0.38
C PRO A 36 5.89 4.86 -1.01
N CYS A 37 4.89 4.24 -1.62
CA CYS A 37 5.00 3.66 -2.95
C CYS A 37 4.59 4.68 -4.03
N ALA A 38 5.56 5.08 -4.87
CA ALA A 38 5.30 5.91 -6.03
C ALA A 38 4.63 5.10 -7.13
N ARG A 39 3.50 5.59 -7.64
CA ARG A 39 2.72 4.90 -8.66
C ARG A 39 3.14 5.34 -10.07
N CYS A 40 3.28 4.37 -10.96
CA CYS A 40 3.53 4.57 -12.38
C CYS A 40 2.28 4.28 -13.22
N VAL A 41 2.38 4.48 -14.53
CA VAL A 41 1.30 4.30 -15.50
C VAL A 41 0.67 2.91 -15.50
N LEU A 42 1.35 1.88 -14.99
CA LEU A 42 0.81 0.51 -14.96
C LEU A 42 -0.54 0.41 -14.25
N ILE A 43 -0.81 1.27 -13.26
CA ILE A 43 -2.11 1.24 -12.57
C ILE A 43 -3.26 1.75 -13.42
N THR A 44 -2.98 2.37 -14.57
CA THR A 44 -4.00 2.86 -15.50
C THR A 44 -4.37 1.83 -16.57
N ILE A 45 -3.79 0.64 -16.53
CA ILE A 45 -4.19 -0.49 -17.38
C ILE A 45 -5.37 -1.21 -16.72
N ASP A 46 -6.46 -1.34 -17.45
CA ASP A 46 -7.59 -2.18 -17.07
C ASP A 46 -7.16 -3.66 -17.08
N GLN A 47 -7.34 -4.37 -15.97
CA GLN A 47 -6.81 -5.73 -15.82
C GLN A 47 -7.63 -6.79 -16.57
N GLN A 48 -8.86 -6.49 -16.96
CA GLN A 48 -9.73 -7.44 -17.69
C GLN A 48 -9.51 -7.31 -19.20
N THR A 49 -9.36 -6.08 -19.69
CA THR A 49 -9.28 -5.77 -21.12
C THR A 49 -7.87 -5.50 -21.62
N GLY A 50 -6.92 -5.19 -20.72
CA GLY A 50 -5.56 -4.78 -21.07
C GLY A 50 -5.48 -3.35 -21.64
N ILE A 51 -6.59 -2.62 -21.70
CA ILE A 51 -6.64 -1.28 -22.31
C ILE A 51 -6.08 -0.25 -21.33
N LYS A 52 -5.23 0.65 -21.85
CA LYS A 52 -4.64 1.76 -21.10
C LYS A 52 -5.60 2.96 -21.05
N GLY A 53 -5.87 3.46 -19.85
CA GLY A 53 -6.58 4.71 -19.58
C GLY A 53 -5.72 5.77 -18.87
N GLN A 54 -6.39 6.79 -18.32
CA GLN A 54 -5.77 7.84 -17.49
C GLN A 54 -6.03 7.64 -15.99
N GLU A 55 -7.11 6.95 -15.63
CA GLU A 55 -7.48 6.67 -14.25
C GLU A 55 -6.85 5.35 -13.75
N PRO A 56 -6.44 5.27 -12.47
CA PRO A 56 -6.72 6.22 -11.39
C PRO A 56 -5.64 7.30 -11.16
N LEU A 57 -4.59 7.36 -12.00
CA LEU A 57 -3.50 8.33 -11.80
C LEU A 57 -3.98 9.76 -11.86
N ARG A 58 -4.89 10.10 -12.79
CA ARG A 58 -5.42 11.46 -12.92
C ARG A 58 -6.18 11.91 -11.66
N THR A 59 -6.95 11.01 -11.03
CA THR A 59 -7.60 11.31 -9.75
C THR A 59 -6.59 11.45 -8.62
N LEU A 60 -5.67 10.50 -8.47
CA LEU A 60 -4.65 10.53 -7.42
C LEU A 60 -3.74 11.77 -7.55
N ALA A 61 -3.43 12.20 -8.77
CA ALA A 61 -2.59 13.38 -9.01
C ALA A 61 -3.14 14.66 -8.35
N LYS A 62 -4.47 14.76 -8.17
CA LYS A 62 -5.13 15.92 -7.57
C LYS A 62 -4.81 16.11 -6.09
N TYR A 63 -4.52 15.03 -5.36
CA TYR A 63 -4.41 15.10 -3.89
C TYR A 63 -3.30 14.23 -3.28
N ARG A 64 -2.62 13.39 -4.08
CA ARG A 64 -1.56 12.48 -3.65
C ARG A 64 -0.22 12.74 -4.32
N THR A 65 -0.02 13.94 -4.85
CA THR A 65 1.25 14.35 -5.47
C THR A 65 2.17 14.96 -4.43
N PHE A 66 3.28 14.29 -4.13
CA PHE A 66 4.31 14.75 -3.22
C PHE A 66 5.66 14.70 -3.95
N ASN A 67 6.44 15.78 -3.92
CA ASN A 67 7.76 15.84 -4.58
C ASN A 67 7.73 15.31 -6.03
N LYS A 68 6.72 15.73 -6.81
CA LYS A 68 6.47 15.32 -8.21
C LYS A 68 6.18 13.82 -8.41
N LYS A 69 5.83 13.09 -7.36
CA LYS A 69 5.46 11.66 -7.41
C LYS A 69 4.05 11.48 -6.85
N ILE A 70 3.26 10.63 -7.51
CA ILE A 70 1.93 10.25 -7.03
C ILE A 70 2.10 9.05 -6.09
N LEU A 71 1.71 9.21 -4.81
CA LEU A 71 1.98 8.22 -3.76
C LEU A 71 0.71 7.48 -3.33
N PHE A 72 0.76 6.15 -3.29
CA PHE A 72 -0.33 5.30 -2.81
C PHE A 72 0.19 3.96 -2.31
N GLY A 73 -0.07 3.64 -1.03
CA GLY A 73 0.45 2.46 -0.33
C GLY A 73 1.88 2.65 0.19
N GLN A 74 2.37 1.66 0.94
CA GLN A 74 3.70 1.64 1.56
C GLN A 74 4.50 0.42 1.13
N ASN A 75 5.81 0.59 1.00
CA ASN A 75 6.76 -0.51 0.84
C ASN A 75 7.24 -0.95 2.21
N LEU A 76 7.24 -2.27 2.43
CA LEU A 76 7.54 -2.88 3.71
C LEU A 76 8.76 -3.79 3.61
N ILE A 77 9.48 -3.94 4.73
CA ILE A 77 10.46 -5.01 4.94
C ILE A 77 9.96 -5.84 6.11
N HIS A 78 10.13 -7.16 6.04
CA HIS A 78 9.80 -8.07 7.13
C HIS A 78 11.07 -8.52 7.87
N SER A 79 10.89 -8.89 9.14
CA SER A 79 11.89 -9.57 9.94
C SER A 79 11.33 -10.92 10.37
N GLY A 80 12.07 -12.00 10.09
CA GLY A 80 11.65 -13.38 10.35
C GLY A 80 10.84 -14.00 9.21
N SER A 81 10.38 -15.24 9.45
CA SER A 81 9.57 -16.04 8.54
C SER A 81 8.43 -16.70 9.29
N GLY A 82 7.30 -16.87 8.63
CA GLY A 82 6.11 -17.47 9.21
C GLY A 82 4.99 -17.53 8.18
N ILE A 83 3.81 -17.95 8.63
CA ILE A 83 2.59 -17.98 7.82
C ILE A 83 1.71 -16.82 8.27
N ILE A 84 1.21 -16.07 7.30
CA ILE A 84 0.20 -15.05 7.49
C ILE A 84 -1.02 -15.40 6.65
N SER A 85 -2.20 -15.13 7.17
CA SER A 85 -3.47 -15.48 6.56
C SER A 85 -4.40 -14.28 6.50
N VAL A 86 -5.34 -14.31 5.55
CA VAL A 86 -6.43 -13.34 5.53
C VAL A 86 -7.24 -13.48 6.82
N GLY A 87 -7.46 -12.37 7.52
CA GLY A 87 -8.12 -12.34 8.82
C GLY A 87 -7.16 -12.13 9.99
N ASP A 88 -5.84 -12.23 9.77
CA ASP A 88 -4.86 -11.92 10.79
C ASP A 88 -4.95 -10.44 11.22
N GLU A 89 -4.87 -10.21 12.52
CA GLU A 89 -4.94 -8.86 13.09
C GLU A 89 -3.62 -8.11 12.87
N LEU A 90 -3.73 -6.93 12.25
CA LEU A 90 -2.63 -5.99 12.11
C LEU A 90 -2.47 -5.19 13.40
N LYS A 91 -1.36 -5.39 14.11
CA LYS A 91 -1.05 -4.67 15.36
C LYS A 91 0.04 -3.66 15.14
N ILE A 92 -0.28 -2.37 15.28
CA ILE A 92 0.72 -1.31 15.19
C ILE A 92 1.62 -1.36 16.42
N GLN A 93 2.93 -1.40 16.19
CA GLN A 93 3.94 -1.33 17.23
C GLN A 93 4.40 0.10 17.43
N HIS A 94 4.68 0.80 16.33
CA HIS A 94 5.09 2.21 16.37
C HIS A 94 4.46 3.00 15.21
N TRP A 95 4.07 4.23 15.51
CA TRP A 95 3.67 5.25 14.54
C TRP A 95 4.88 6.11 14.12
N LYS A 96 4.79 6.77 12.97
CA LYS A 96 5.77 7.77 12.52
C LYS A 96 5.61 9.11 13.24
#